data_AF-E3ITN1-F1
#
_entry.id   AF-E3ITN1-F1
#
_cell.length_a   1.000
_cell.length_b   1.000
_cell.length_c   1.000
_cell.angle_alpha   90.00
_cell.angle_beta   90.00
_cell.angle_gamma   90.00
#
_symmetry.space_group_name_H-M   'P 1'
#
loop_
_entity.id
_entity.type
_entity.pdbx_description
1 polymer ?
#
loop_
_entity_poly.entity_id
_entity_poly.type
_entity_poly.pdbx_seq_one_letter_code
_entity_poly.pdbx_strand_id
1 'polypeptide(L)'
;MFLLGSRATDSLVSTSTVPCRQQGRSLVVYVVRITLADIGARVVIRRRIAGPVPLTDVIGTLQSWTAGVLTVVDANGEVTRVAEADLVAAKVVPPRPDRRRPEPDPPDPEDRGLEVRR
;
A
#
# COMPACT_ATOMS: atom_id res chain seq x y z
N MET A 1 27.34 2.25 -20.62
CA MET A 1 28.27 3.28 -20.13
C MET A 1 27.45 4.39 -19.49
N PHE A 2 27.25 4.34 -18.16
CA PHE A 2 27.02 5.48 -17.27
C PHE A 2 27.46 5.02 -15.88
N LEU A 3 28.68 5.41 -15.50
CA LEU A 3 29.16 5.38 -14.13
C LEU A 3 28.48 6.54 -13.39
N LEU A 4 28.03 6.33 -12.14
CA LEU A 4 28.74 6.84 -10.98
C LEU A 4 28.06 6.35 -9.70
N GLY A 5 28.85 5.79 -8.80
CA GLY A 5 28.39 5.42 -7.47
C GLY A 5 27.92 6.64 -6.68
N SER A 6 27.00 6.41 -5.76
CA SER A 6 26.92 7.23 -4.56
C SER A 6 26.74 6.28 -3.39
N ARG A 7 27.78 6.30 -2.56
CA ARG A 7 27.92 5.56 -1.32
C ARG A 7 26.78 5.93 -0.39
N ALA A 8 26.30 4.92 0.32
CA ALA A 8 25.45 5.07 1.48
C ALA A 8 26.14 5.99 2.51
N THR A 9 25.39 7.01 2.90
CA THR A 9 25.46 7.78 4.14
C THR A 9 24.06 8.34 4.27
N ASP A 10 23.39 8.40 5.40
CA ASP A 10 23.56 7.87 6.73
C ASP A 10 22.14 8.01 7.32
N SER A 11 21.92 7.40 8.46
CA SER A 11 20.63 7.24 9.12
C SER A 11 19.96 8.58 9.44
N LEU A 12 18.72 8.80 8.96
CA LEU A 12 17.76 9.62 9.69
C LEU A 12 16.37 9.00 9.56
N VAL A 13 15.92 8.40 10.66
CA VAL A 13 14.53 8.13 10.96
C VAL A 13 13.75 9.42 10.72
N SER A 14 13.12 9.55 9.55
CA SER A 14 12.19 10.65 9.28
C SER A 14 10.86 10.31 9.96
N THR A 15 10.82 10.47 11.28
CA THR A 15 9.58 10.83 11.97
C THR A 15 9.23 12.26 11.58
N SER A 16 8.89 12.48 10.31
CA SER A 16 8.34 13.75 9.85
C SER A 16 6.94 13.88 10.45
N THR A 17 6.86 14.43 11.66
CA THR A 17 5.65 15.09 12.14
C THR A 17 5.49 16.32 11.26
N VAL A 18 4.81 16.16 10.12
CA VAL A 18 4.47 17.28 9.25
C VAL A 18 3.52 18.18 10.04
N PRO A 19 3.92 19.40 10.47
CA PRO A 19 3.02 20.27 11.22
C PRO A 19 2.04 20.87 10.22
N CYS A 20 0.93 20.17 9.97
CA CYS A 20 -0.13 20.72 9.17
C CYS A 20 -0.82 21.83 9.97
N ARG A 21 -0.56 23.09 9.60
CA ARG A 21 -1.35 24.23 10.06
C ARG A 21 -2.75 24.11 9.47
N GLN A 22 -3.66 23.46 10.20
CA GLN A 22 -5.07 23.33 9.82
C GLN A 22 -5.97 24.00 10.87
N GLN A 23 -6.89 24.83 10.37
CA GLN A 23 -7.89 25.55 11.14
C GLN A 23 -8.87 24.58 11.82
N GLY A 24 -9.07 24.73 13.13
CA GLY A 24 -10.30 24.34 13.83
C GLY A 24 -10.58 22.84 14.05
N ARG A 25 -10.19 22.34 15.23
CA ARG A 25 -10.84 21.25 16.01
C ARG A 25 -11.11 19.91 15.30
N SER A 26 -10.07 19.08 15.19
CA SER A 26 -10.14 17.62 15.41
C SER A 26 -8.73 17.08 15.64
N LEU A 27 -8.44 16.53 16.83
CA LEU A 27 -7.17 15.88 17.15
C LEU A 27 -7.13 14.49 16.51
N VAL A 28 -7.05 14.43 15.17
CA VAL A 28 -6.78 13.18 14.47
C VAL A 28 -5.27 12.96 14.53
N VAL A 29 -4.83 11.82 15.08
CA VAL A 29 -3.42 11.45 15.07
C VAL A 29 -3.03 11.07 13.64
N TYR A 30 -2.25 11.94 12.99
CA TYR A 30 -1.64 11.72 11.69
C TYR A 30 -0.48 10.75 11.88
N VAL A 31 -0.64 9.49 11.43
CA VAL A 31 0.42 8.48 11.55
C VAL A 31 0.85 8.01 10.17
N VAL A 32 2.12 8.23 9.87
CA VAL A 32 2.82 7.67 8.71
C VAL A 32 3.71 6.55 9.27
N ARG A 33 3.40 5.29 8.90
CA ARG A 33 4.14 4.09 9.36
C ARG A 33 4.87 3.38 8.23
N ILE A 34 5.06 4.04 7.10
CA ILE A 34 5.77 3.50 5.95
C ILE A 34 7.17 4.10 5.86
N THR A 35 8.07 3.35 5.26
CA THR A 35 9.50 3.63 5.08
C THR A 35 9.92 3.24 3.67
N LEU A 36 11.18 3.51 3.32
CA LEU A 36 11.76 3.04 2.06
C LEU A 36 11.82 1.49 1.96
N ALA A 37 11.79 0.77 3.08
CA ALA A 37 11.76 -0.69 3.08
C ALA A 37 10.40 -1.24 2.59
N ASP A 38 9.36 -0.40 2.58
CA ASP A 38 8.01 -0.77 2.14
C ASP A 38 7.81 -0.58 0.62
N ILE A 39 8.88 -0.27 -0.13
CA ILE A 39 8.83 -0.28 -1.60
C ILE A 39 8.49 -1.70 -2.07
N GLY A 40 7.49 -1.81 -2.95
CA GLY A 40 6.92 -3.07 -3.42
C GLY A 40 5.77 -3.60 -2.54
N ALA A 41 5.56 -3.03 -1.36
CA ALA A 41 4.42 -3.39 -0.51
C ALA A 41 3.14 -2.68 -0.98
N ARG A 42 2.00 -3.32 -0.69
CA ARG A 42 0.70 -2.68 -0.85
C ARG A 42 0.48 -1.70 0.30
N VAL A 43 0.17 -0.47 0.00
CA VAL A 43 -0.03 0.61 0.96
C VAL A 43 -1.37 1.28 0.73
N VAL A 44 -1.89 1.90 1.79
CA VAL A 44 -2.93 2.92 1.68
C VAL A 44 -2.38 4.23 2.18
N ILE A 45 -2.59 5.26 1.37
CA ILE A 45 -2.10 6.62 1.59
C ILE A 45 -3.30 7.56 1.61
N ARG A 46 -3.46 8.26 2.73
CA ARG A 46 -4.37 9.39 2.83
C ARG A 46 -3.61 10.64 2.45
N ARG A 47 -4.12 11.40 1.47
CA ARG A 47 -3.52 12.64 1.00
C ARG A 47 -4.51 13.81 1.02
N ARG A 48 -3.95 15.02 1.06
CA ARG A 48 -4.67 16.26 0.79
C ARG A 48 -4.88 16.44 -0.72
N ILE A 49 -6.02 17.02 -1.08
CA ILE A 49 -6.34 17.50 -2.43
C ILE A 49 -6.80 18.97 -2.34
N ALA A 50 -7.15 19.62 -3.44
CA ALA A 50 -7.71 20.98 -3.39
C ALA A 50 -9.21 20.95 -3.01
N GLY A 51 -9.68 21.90 -2.18
CA GLY A 51 -11.10 22.03 -1.79
C GLY A 51 -11.33 22.43 -0.31
N PRO A 52 -12.60 22.52 0.15
CA PRO A 52 -12.93 22.99 1.51
C PRO A 52 -12.60 21.98 2.62
N VAL A 53 -12.79 20.67 2.40
CA VAL A 53 -12.27 19.59 3.28
C VAL A 53 -11.72 18.44 2.42
N PRO A 54 -10.56 18.63 1.78
CA PRO A 54 -10.21 17.81 0.63
C PRO A 54 -9.20 16.72 1.06
N LEU A 55 -9.71 15.57 1.50
CA LEU A 55 -8.89 14.38 1.76
C LEU A 55 -9.34 13.26 0.82
N THR A 56 -8.37 12.51 0.30
CA THR A 56 -8.63 11.30 -0.48
C THR A 56 -7.67 10.19 -0.09
N ASP A 57 -8.12 8.95 -0.24
CA ASP A 57 -7.36 7.75 0.05
C ASP A 57 -6.96 7.07 -1.26
N VAL A 58 -5.69 6.69 -1.37
CA VAL A 58 -5.11 6.00 -2.53
C VAL A 58 -4.60 4.64 -2.06
N ILE A 59 -4.95 3.57 -2.76
CA ILE A 59 -4.50 2.21 -2.47
C ILE A 59 -3.72 1.69 -3.67
N GLY A 60 -2.53 1.16 -3.42
CA GLY A 60 -1.72 0.55 -4.46
C GLY A 60 -0.38 0.08 -3.93
N THR A 61 0.50 -0.28 -4.84
CA THR A 61 1.87 -0.68 -4.53
C THR A 61 2.76 0.55 -4.48
N LEU A 62 3.53 0.73 -3.40
CA LEU A 62 4.53 1.79 -3.30
C LEU A 62 5.70 1.45 -4.24
N GLN A 63 5.79 2.15 -5.37
CA GLN A 63 6.81 1.86 -6.39
C GLN A 63 8.11 2.61 -6.14
N SER A 64 8.01 3.85 -5.65
CA SER A 64 9.16 4.66 -5.29
C SER A 64 8.80 5.70 -4.25
N TRP A 65 9.81 6.12 -3.49
CA TRP A 65 9.75 7.30 -2.64
C TRP A 65 11.09 8.01 -2.76
N THR A 66 11.09 9.13 -3.48
CA THR A 66 12.31 9.90 -3.75
C THR A 66 11.94 11.36 -3.94
N ALA A 67 12.88 12.27 -3.62
CA ALA A 67 12.68 13.71 -3.72
C ALA A 67 11.37 14.22 -3.08
N GLY A 68 10.95 13.62 -1.96
CA GLY A 68 9.70 13.99 -1.28
C GLY A 68 8.42 13.63 -2.03
N VAL A 69 8.48 12.71 -3.00
CA VAL A 69 7.31 12.24 -3.76
C VAL A 69 7.21 10.72 -3.66
N LEU A 70 6.03 10.26 -3.29
CA LEU A 70 5.66 8.85 -3.27
C LEU A 70 4.94 8.52 -4.58
N THR A 71 5.40 7.48 -5.27
CA THR A 71 4.77 6.96 -6.48
C THR A 71 4.04 5.67 -6.12
N VAL A 72 2.73 5.67 -6.29
CA VAL A 72 1.87 4.51 -6.04
C VAL A 72 1.30 4.02 -7.36
N VAL A 73 1.34 2.72 -7.58
CA VAL A 73 0.67 2.09 -8.72
C VAL A 73 -0.52 1.30 -8.22
N ASP A 74 -1.71 1.62 -8.72
CA ASP A 74 -2.92 0.92 -8.35
C ASP A 74 -2.96 -0.50 -8.95
N ALA A 75 -4.03 -1.26 -8.67
CA ALA A 75 -4.17 -2.62 -9.21
C ALA A 75 -4.42 -2.65 -10.73
N ASN A 76 -4.83 -1.54 -11.33
CA ASN A 76 -5.07 -1.38 -12.76
C ASN A 76 -3.82 -0.91 -13.53
N GLY A 77 -2.73 -0.60 -12.82
CA GLY A 77 -1.50 -0.03 -13.39
C GLY A 77 -1.49 1.49 -13.48
N GLU A 78 -2.48 2.19 -12.93
CA GLU A 78 -2.53 3.64 -12.88
C GLU A 78 -1.52 4.19 -11.86
N VAL A 79 -0.74 5.19 -12.30
CA VAL A 79 0.32 5.79 -11.49
C VAL A 79 -0.21 7.05 -10.79
N THR A 80 -0.29 7.01 -9.47
CA THR A 80 -0.59 8.18 -8.64
C THR A 80 0.69 8.69 -7.97
N ARG A 81 0.98 9.99 -8.15
CA ARG A 81 2.04 10.69 -7.42
C ARG A 81 1.45 11.45 -6.24
N VAL A 82 2.07 11.32 -5.07
CA VAL A 82 1.67 11.99 -3.84
C VAL A 82 2.87 12.71 -3.28
N ALA A 83 2.77 14.04 -3.12
CA ALA A 83 3.80 14.81 -2.44
C ALA A 83 3.79 14.47 -0.94
N GLU A 84 4.97 14.34 -0.34
CA GLU A 84 5.12 14.10 1.10
C GLU A 84 4.49 15.23 1.93
N ALA A 85 4.48 16.46 1.40
CA ALA A 85 3.81 17.60 2.01
C ALA A 85 2.27 17.46 2.10
N ASP A 86 1.67 16.68 1.20
CA ASP A 86 0.23 16.41 1.17
C ASP A 86 -0.13 15.12 1.93
N LEU A 87 0.87 14.38 2.42
CA LEU A 87 0.69 13.12 3.10
C LEU A 87 0.10 13.34 4.50
N VAL A 88 -1.01 12.66 4.76
CA VAL A 88 -1.74 12.76 6.03
C VAL A 88 -1.55 11.50 6.86
N ALA A 89 -1.71 10.34 6.24
CA ALA A 89 -1.48 9.07 6.90
C ALA A 89 -1.05 8.05 5.88
N ALA A 90 -0.26 7.08 6.32
CA ALA A 90 0.10 5.95 5.49
C ALA A 90 0.29 4.70 6.33
N LYS A 91 -0.23 3.58 5.84
CA LYS A 91 -0.01 2.26 6.41
C LYS A 91 0.22 1.22 5.33
N VAL A 92 1.05 0.23 5.66
CA VAL A 92 1.16 -1.00 4.88
C VAL A 92 -0.12 -1.82 5.04
N VAL A 93 -0.60 -2.40 3.94
CA VAL A 93 -1.77 -3.26 3.87
C VAL A 93 -1.31 -4.64 3.42
N PRO A 94 -1.75 -5.73 4.09
CA PRO A 94 -1.45 -7.08 3.64
C PRO A 94 -1.89 -7.33 2.18
N PRO A 95 -1.23 -8.27 1.48
CA PRO A 95 -1.70 -8.70 0.16
C PRO A 95 -3.13 -9.21 0.24
N ARG A 96 -3.85 -9.15 -0.89
CA ARG A 96 -5.24 -9.61 -0.95
C ARG A 96 -5.26 -11.10 -0.53
N PRO A 97 -6.17 -11.51 0.38
CA PRO A 97 -6.28 -12.92 0.75
C PRO A 97 -6.47 -13.77 -0.50
N ASP A 98 -5.77 -14.90 -0.57
CA ASP A 98 -5.98 -15.86 -1.62
C ASP A 98 -7.43 -16.37 -1.55
N ARG A 99 -8.11 -16.42 -2.69
CA ARG A 99 -9.48 -16.93 -2.70
C ARG A 99 -9.38 -18.42 -2.42
N ARG A 100 -9.89 -18.85 -1.26
CA ARG A 100 -10.04 -20.28 -0.96
C ARG A 100 -10.74 -20.93 -2.16
N ARG A 101 -10.05 -21.88 -2.79
CA ARG A 101 -10.64 -22.75 -3.78
C ARG A 101 -11.87 -23.41 -3.11
N PRO A 102 -13.04 -23.45 -3.77
CA PRO A 102 -14.13 -24.27 -3.27
C PRO A 102 -13.59 -25.68 -3.03
N GLU A 103 -13.83 -26.23 -1.85
CA GLU A 103 -13.58 -27.65 -1.61
C GLU A 103 -14.33 -28.41 -2.71
N PRO A 104 -13.70 -29.37 -3.41
CA PRO A 104 -14.40 -30.16 -4.41
C PRO A 104 -15.65 -30.77 -3.76
N ASP A 105 -16.78 -30.73 -4.46
CA ASP A 105 -18.00 -31.38 -3.98
C ASP A 105 -17.66 -32.83 -3.63
N PRO A 106 -18.15 -33.33 -2.47
CA PRO A 106 -17.89 -34.70 -2.07
C PRO A 106 -18.32 -35.63 -3.21
N PRO A 107 -17.50 -36.65 -3.54
CA PRO A 107 -17.83 -37.57 -4.62
C PRO A 107 -19.19 -38.20 -4.36
N ASP A 108 -20.01 -38.26 -5.40
CA ASP A 108 -21.34 -38.85 -5.34
C ASP A 108 -21.23 -40.26 -4.72
N PRO A 109 -22.02 -40.60 -3.68
CA PRO A 109 -22.05 -41.94 -3.13
C PRO A 109 -22.30 -43.04 -4.18
N GLU A 110 -22.87 -42.73 -5.33
CA GLU A 110 -23.12 -43.69 -6.42
C GLU A 110 -21.84 -44.07 -7.22
N ASP A 111 -20.78 -43.27 -7.14
CA ASP A 111 -19.50 -43.52 -7.85
C ASP A 111 -18.61 -44.56 -7.14
N ARG A 112 -19.05 -45.05 -5.96
CA ARG A 112 -18.36 -46.09 -5.17
C ARG A 112 -18.66 -47.53 -5.63
N GLY A 113 -19.53 -47.72 -6.61
CA GLY A 113 -20.10 -49.03 -6.97
C GLY A 113 -19.32 -49.89 -7.97
N LEU A 114 -18.24 -49.39 -8.57
CA LEU A 114 -17.51 -50.09 -9.65
C LEU A 114 -16.21 -50.75 -9.18
N GLU A 115 -16.15 -51.24 -7.94
CA GLU A 115 -15.12 -52.24 -7.58
C GLU A 115 -15.65 -53.63 -7.94
N VAL A 116 -15.61 -53.90 -9.25
CA VAL A 116 -15.95 -55.19 -9.87
C VAL A 116 -15.01 -56.24 -9.30
N ARG A 117 -15.55 -57.09 -8.42
CA ARG A 117 -14.86 -58.26 -7.88
C ARG A 117 -14.51 -59.20 -9.04
N ARG A 118 -13.21 -59.49 -9.17
CA ARG A 118 -12.64 -60.52 -10.04
C ARG A 118 -12.99 -61.92 -9.55
#